data_AF-A0A7C6VTZ6-F1
#
_entry.id   AF-A0A7C6VTZ6-F1
#
_cell.length_a   1.000
_cell.length_b   1.000
_cell.length_c   1.000
_cell.angle_alpha   90.00
_cell.angle_beta   90.00
_cell.angle_gamma   90.00
#
_symmetry.space_group_name_H-M   'P 1'
#
loop_
_entity.id
_entity.type
_entity.pdbx_description
1 polymer ?
#
loop_
_entity_poly.entity_id
_entity_poly.type
_entity_poly.pdbx_seq_one_letter_code
_entity_poly.pdbx_strand_id
1 'polypeptide(L)'
;LSYYRKKEELEKIFSSINVKYGISLIKELELDKHLNLSNIDNLIITSSVIGIWAQLGVVDVYDFTNNEKDMIKKINELNNLDVLDNYNLYKYGLYISSVVGEIHNINKKDIACKFNSLSINSINDININANEICMLLNKKPGYFLKEIFNDIERKIVYKELENDKEVLKKYISDKYINNKKWISLNF
;
A
#
# COMPACT_ATOMS: atom_id res chain seq x y z
N LEU A 1 6.52 4.66 34.20
CA LEU A 1 7.05 3.76 33.14
C LEU A 1 7.22 4.58 31.86
N SER A 2 8.37 4.49 31.17
CA SER A 2 8.59 5.22 29.91
C SER A 2 7.71 4.70 28.77
N TYR A 3 7.46 5.50 27.74
CA TYR A 3 6.70 5.07 26.56
C TYR A 3 7.37 3.92 25.80
N TYR A 4 8.70 3.92 25.72
CA TYR A 4 9.48 2.78 25.26
C TYR A 4 9.11 1.48 26.00
N ARG A 5 9.13 1.49 27.34
CA ARG A 5 8.79 0.30 28.14
C ARG A 5 7.31 -0.08 28.03
N LYS A 6 6.41 0.90 27.97
CA LYS A 6 4.98 0.65 27.73
C LYS A 6 4.76 -0.03 26.37
N LYS A 7 5.45 0.42 25.31
CA LYS A 7 5.39 -0.19 23.96
C LYS A 7 5.89 -1.63 24.00
N GLU A 8 7.05 -1.86 24.62
CA GLU A 8 7.66 -3.19 24.73
C GLU A 8 6.72 -4.22 25.39
N GLU A 9 6.02 -3.83 26.47
CA GLU A 9 5.05 -4.71 27.13
C GLU A 9 3.77 -4.90 26.31
N LEU A 10 3.28 -3.84 25.65
CA LEU A 10 2.13 -3.94 24.76
C LEU A 10 2.42 -4.82 23.54
N GLU A 11 3.62 -4.78 22.98
CA GLU A 11 4.04 -5.66 21.88
C GLU A 11 4.01 -7.14 22.29
N LYS A 12 4.42 -7.47 23.52
CA LYS A 12 4.32 -8.83 24.06
C LYS A 12 2.87 -9.27 24.19
N ILE A 13 1.98 -8.37 24.62
CA ILE A 13 0.54 -8.65 24.69
C ILE A 13 -0.05 -8.85 23.29
N PHE A 14 0.27 -7.97 22.34
CA PHE A 14 -0.29 -7.97 20.99
C PHE A 14 0.23 -9.13 20.13
N SER A 15 1.42 -9.66 20.41
CA SER A 15 1.99 -10.84 19.75
C SER A 15 1.58 -12.17 20.40
N SER A 16 0.92 -12.14 21.56
CA SER A 16 0.50 -13.34 22.29
C SER A 16 -0.66 -14.05 21.59
N ILE A 17 -0.68 -15.39 21.67
CA ILE A 17 -1.85 -16.19 21.29
C ILE A 17 -3.12 -15.81 22.09
N ASN A 18 -2.92 -15.26 23.30
CA ASN A 18 -3.97 -14.79 24.19
C ASN A 18 -4.23 -13.28 24.06
N VAL A 19 -3.85 -12.65 22.94
CA VAL A 19 -4.01 -11.20 22.69
C VAL A 19 -5.42 -10.69 23.00
N LYS A 20 -6.46 -11.48 22.70
CA LYS A 20 -7.86 -11.14 23.00
C LYS A 20 -8.09 -10.95 24.51
N TYR A 21 -7.54 -11.84 25.32
CA TYR A 21 -7.63 -11.75 26.78
C TYR A 21 -6.75 -10.61 27.32
N GLY A 22 -5.56 -10.40 26.74
CA GLY A 22 -4.72 -9.27 27.12
C GLY A 22 -5.41 -7.92 26.88
N ILE A 23 -6.10 -7.75 25.74
CA ILE A 23 -6.89 -6.55 25.44
C ILE A 23 -8.09 -6.44 26.39
N SER A 24 -8.77 -7.54 26.75
CA SER A 24 -9.89 -7.46 27.69
C SER A 24 -9.42 -7.01 29.08
N LEU A 25 -8.28 -7.51 29.57
CA LEU A 25 -7.69 -7.06 30.82
C LEU A 25 -7.31 -5.58 30.81
N ILE A 26 -6.75 -5.08 29.70
CA ILE A 26 -6.45 -3.64 29.57
C ILE A 26 -7.71 -2.79 29.75
N LYS A 27 -8.85 -3.23 29.18
CA LYS A 27 -10.14 -2.54 29.31
C LYS A 27 -10.74 -2.67 30.70
N GLU A 28 -10.79 -3.89 31.25
CA GLU A 28 -11.36 -4.18 32.57
C GLU A 28 -10.66 -3.43 33.70
N LEU A 29 -9.35 -3.21 33.56
CA LEU A 29 -8.52 -2.48 34.52
C LEU A 29 -8.42 -0.98 34.21
N GLU A 30 -9.16 -0.48 33.21
CA GLU A 30 -9.13 0.91 32.74
C GLU A 30 -7.72 1.46 32.42
N LEU A 31 -6.83 0.58 31.96
CA LEU A 31 -5.45 0.94 31.63
C LEU A 31 -5.34 1.67 30.29
N ASP A 32 -6.34 1.54 29.42
CA ASP A 32 -6.43 2.20 28.12
C ASP A 32 -6.24 3.72 28.22
N LYS A 33 -6.85 4.37 29.22
CA LYS A 33 -6.69 5.81 29.48
C LYS A 33 -5.25 6.18 29.83
N HIS A 34 -4.59 5.36 30.65
CA HIS A 34 -3.20 5.57 31.09
C HIS A 34 -2.15 5.19 30.01
N LEU A 35 -2.58 4.42 29.02
CA LEU A 35 -1.81 3.99 27.86
C LEU A 35 -2.14 4.80 26.60
N ASN A 36 -3.06 5.77 26.69
CA ASN A 36 -3.49 6.62 25.58
C ASN A 36 -4.06 5.84 24.38
N LEU A 37 -4.73 4.70 24.62
CA LEU A 37 -5.25 3.81 23.58
C LEU A 37 -6.69 4.17 23.18
N SER A 38 -6.84 5.28 22.46
CA SER A 38 -8.15 5.94 22.22
C SER A 38 -9.18 5.11 21.46
N ASN A 39 -8.76 4.14 20.63
CA ASN A 39 -9.65 3.34 19.79
C ASN A 39 -9.62 1.84 20.14
N ILE A 40 -9.29 1.50 21.39
CA ILE A 40 -9.20 0.10 21.81
C ILE A 40 -10.56 -0.63 21.76
N ASP A 41 -11.67 0.11 21.84
CA ASP A 41 -13.02 -0.47 21.85
C ASP A 41 -13.44 -1.06 20.52
N ASN A 42 -13.08 -0.40 19.41
CA ASN A 42 -13.39 -0.86 18.05
C ASN A 42 -12.25 -1.68 17.43
N LEU A 43 -11.24 -2.05 18.21
CA LEU A 43 -10.05 -2.74 17.74
C LEU A 43 -10.40 -4.12 17.17
N ILE A 44 -10.01 -4.35 15.92
CA ILE A 44 -10.05 -5.67 15.30
C ILE A 44 -8.65 -6.30 15.42
N ILE A 45 -8.59 -7.48 16.03
CA ILE A 45 -7.33 -8.21 16.22
C ILE A 45 -6.86 -8.73 14.87
N THR A 46 -5.75 -8.18 14.39
CA THR A 46 -5.05 -8.65 13.21
C THR A 46 -3.91 -9.58 13.61
N SER A 47 -3.49 -10.44 12.68
CA SER A 47 -2.35 -11.34 12.85
C SER A 47 -1.01 -10.63 12.96
N SER A 48 -0.92 -9.39 12.49
CA SER A 48 0.25 -8.54 12.65
C SER A 48 0.02 -7.49 13.73
N VAL A 49 1.03 -7.32 14.60
CA VAL A 49 1.04 -6.29 15.65
C VAL A 49 0.94 -4.88 15.06
N ILE A 50 1.51 -4.63 13.87
CA ILE A 50 1.42 -3.31 13.22
C ILE A 50 -0.02 -2.95 12.84
N GLY A 51 -0.85 -3.95 12.51
CA GLY A 51 -2.27 -3.75 12.21
C GLY A 51 -3.08 -3.36 13.44
N ILE A 52 -2.72 -3.90 14.61
CA ILE A 52 -3.29 -3.47 15.89
C ILE A 52 -2.88 -2.02 16.17
N TRP A 53 -1.59 -1.69 16.07
CA TRP A 53 -1.10 -0.33 16.32
C TRP A 53 -1.72 0.72 15.40
N ALA A 54 -1.91 0.38 14.12
CA ALA A 54 -2.48 1.32 13.15
C ALA A 54 -3.89 1.78 13.55
N GLN A 55 -4.67 0.90 14.17
CA GLN A 55 -6.04 1.18 14.61
C GLN A 55 -6.11 2.03 15.88
N LEU A 56 -5.06 2.06 16.71
CA LEU A 56 -5.09 2.64 18.06
C LEU A 56 -4.89 4.16 18.11
N GLY A 57 -4.49 4.80 17.01
CA GLY A 57 -4.35 6.26 16.95
C GLY A 57 -3.18 6.84 17.76
N VAL A 58 -2.11 6.07 17.93
CA VAL A 58 -1.01 6.37 18.86
C VAL A 58 0.36 6.55 18.22
N VAL A 59 0.42 6.76 16.90
CA VAL A 59 1.67 6.84 16.12
C VAL A 59 2.62 7.96 16.59
N ASP A 60 2.07 9.04 17.17
CA ASP A 60 2.82 10.17 17.73
C ASP A 60 3.02 10.08 19.25
N VAL A 61 2.49 9.04 19.89
CA VAL A 61 2.56 8.83 21.34
C VAL A 61 3.70 7.90 21.73
N TYR A 62 3.90 6.83 20.95
CA TYR A 62 4.93 5.82 21.20
C TYR A 62 6.11 5.95 20.25
N ASP A 63 7.26 5.41 20.68
CA ASP A 63 8.53 5.46 19.95
C ASP A 63 8.54 4.44 18.79
N PHE A 64 7.85 4.77 17.70
CA PHE A 64 7.90 4.02 16.44
C PHE A 64 9.10 4.42 15.58
N THR A 65 9.73 3.42 14.98
CA THR A 65 10.72 3.58 13.91
C THR A 65 10.06 4.18 12.66
N ASN A 66 10.88 4.78 11.78
CA ASN A 66 10.37 5.34 10.52
C ASN A 66 9.64 4.30 9.66
N ASN A 67 10.09 3.04 9.67
CA ASN A 67 9.46 1.96 8.93
C ASN A 67 8.08 1.62 9.51
N GLU A 68 7.95 1.52 10.83
CA GLU A 68 6.65 1.28 11.48
C GLU A 68 5.68 2.44 11.20
N LYS A 69 6.15 3.69 11.28
CA LYS A 69 5.35 4.87 10.97
C LYS A 69 4.85 4.86 9.52
N ASP A 70 5.70 4.50 8.57
CA ASP A 70 5.31 4.34 7.16
C ASP A 70 4.28 3.23 6.96
N MET A 71 4.45 2.08 7.61
CA MET A 71 3.47 0.98 7.56
C MET A 71 2.12 1.38 8.16
N ILE A 72 2.12 2.01 9.35
CA ILE A 72 0.90 2.50 10.00
C ILE A 72 0.19 3.51 9.10
N LYS A 73 0.94 4.46 8.53
CA LYS A 73 0.40 5.46 7.60
C LYS A 73 -0.25 4.78 6.39
N LYS A 74 0.44 3.82 5.76
CA LYS A 74 -0.07 3.07 4.60
C LYS A 74 -1.34 2.27 4.91
N ILE A 75 -1.38 1.61 6.08
CA ILE A 75 -2.59 0.91 6.56
C ILE A 75 -3.73 1.91 6.71
N ASN A 76 -3.51 3.04 7.38
CA ASN A 76 -4.55 4.04 7.61
C ASN A 76 -5.05 4.71 6.32
N GLU A 77 -4.18 4.95 5.34
CA GLU A 77 -4.57 5.42 4.02
C GLU A 77 -5.45 4.39 3.29
N LEU A 78 -4.98 3.15 3.19
CA LEU A 78 -5.67 2.07 2.48
C LEU A 78 -6.98 1.67 3.17
N ASN A 79 -7.08 1.83 4.49
CA ASN A 79 -8.30 1.55 5.26
C ASN A 79 -9.51 2.38 4.81
N ASN A 80 -9.27 3.52 4.15
CA ASN A 80 -10.31 4.41 3.60
C ASN A 80 -10.54 4.22 2.09
N LEU A 81 -9.94 3.19 1.48
CA LEU A 81 -10.00 2.88 0.06
C LEU A 81 -10.49 1.44 -0.16
N ASP A 82 -10.83 1.10 -1.39
CA ASP A 82 -11.11 -0.29 -1.76
C ASP A 82 -9.81 -1.11 -1.78
N VAL A 83 -9.65 -2.02 -0.82
CA VAL A 83 -8.48 -2.90 -0.71
C VAL A 83 -8.41 -3.94 -1.83
N LEU A 84 -9.52 -4.22 -2.53
CA LEU A 84 -9.56 -5.18 -3.65
C LEU A 84 -9.37 -4.52 -5.01
N ASP A 85 -9.29 -3.19 -5.06
CA ASP A 85 -8.87 -2.46 -6.25
C ASP A 85 -7.45 -2.88 -6.68
N ASN A 86 -7.27 -3.17 -7.96
CA ASN A 86 -6.00 -3.68 -8.48
C ASN A 86 -4.84 -2.70 -8.24
N TYR A 87 -5.09 -1.39 -8.38
CA TYR A 87 -4.05 -0.37 -8.23
C TYR A 87 -3.70 -0.13 -6.77
N ASN A 88 -4.68 -0.20 -5.87
CA ASN A 88 -4.41 -0.18 -4.43
C ASN A 88 -3.59 -1.40 -4.00
N LEU A 89 -3.95 -2.61 -4.44
CA LEU A 89 -3.17 -3.83 -4.16
C LEU A 89 -1.72 -3.71 -4.64
N TYR A 90 -1.53 -3.23 -5.87
CA TYR A 90 -0.22 -2.97 -6.45
C TYR A 90 0.57 -1.93 -5.62
N LYS A 91 -0.04 -0.78 -5.34
CA LYS A 91 0.61 0.36 -4.67
C LYS A 91 1.01 0.08 -3.23
N TYR A 92 0.15 -0.58 -2.47
CA TYR A 92 0.34 -0.84 -1.04
C TYR A 92 1.02 -2.18 -0.76
N GLY A 93 0.99 -3.11 -1.73
CA GLY A 93 1.62 -4.42 -1.64
C GLY A 93 0.82 -5.43 -0.81
N LEU A 94 1.20 -6.70 -0.93
CA LEU A 94 0.46 -7.81 -0.32
C LEU A 94 0.36 -7.72 1.20
N TYR A 95 1.43 -7.33 1.90
CA TYR A 95 1.46 -7.30 3.36
C TYR A 95 0.47 -6.29 3.94
N ILE A 96 0.55 -5.02 3.52
CA ILE A 96 -0.34 -3.95 3.99
C ILE A 96 -1.79 -4.27 3.62
N SER A 97 -2.00 -4.74 2.38
CA SER A 97 -3.34 -5.10 1.89
C SER A 97 -3.94 -6.28 2.67
N SER A 98 -3.12 -7.24 3.08
CA SER A 98 -3.59 -8.37 3.91
C SER A 98 -4.00 -7.90 5.31
N VAL A 99 -3.22 -7.00 5.91
CA VAL A 99 -3.57 -6.42 7.22
C VAL A 99 -4.87 -5.63 7.14
N VAL A 100 -5.03 -4.76 6.13
CA VAL A 100 -6.29 -4.02 5.92
C VAL A 100 -7.44 -4.98 5.60
N GLY A 101 -7.20 -6.02 4.81
CA GLY A 101 -8.18 -7.08 4.55
C GLY A 101 -8.69 -7.73 5.84
N GLU A 102 -7.80 -8.05 6.79
CA GLU A 102 -8.20 -8.56 8.11
C GLU A 102 -9.07 -7.59 8.89
N ILE A 103 -8.73 -6.29 8.88
CA ILE A 103 -9.52 -5.23 9.52
C ILE A 103 -10.94 -5.17 8.91
N HIS A 104 -11.07 -5.36 7.59
CA HIS A 104 -12.36 -5.41 6.90
C HIS A 104 -13.00 -6.80 6.87
N ASN A 105 -12.47 -7.77 7.62
CA ASN A 105 -12.94 -9.16 7.67
C ASN A 105 -12.98 -9.87 6.30
N ILE A 106 -12.05 -9.50 5.40
CA ILE A 106 -11.82 -10.13 4.10
C ILE A 106 -10.81 -11.27 4.27
N ASN A 107 -11.05 -12.39 3.59
CA ASN A 107 -10.16 -13.54 3.67
C ASN A 107 -8.78 -13.21 3.06
N LYS A 108 -7.71 -13.49 3.80
CA LYS A 108 -6.32 -13.33 3.31
C LYS A 108 -6.05 -14.05 2.00
N LYS A 109 -6.68 -15.21 1.79
CA LYS A 109 -6.55 -15.97 0.55
C LYS A 109 -7.10 -15.19 -0.64
N ASP A 110 -8.20 -14.46 -0.47
CA ASP A 110 -8.79 -13.67 -1.55
C ASP A 110 -7.87 -12.50 -1.92
N ILE A 111 -7.31 -11.81 -0.92
CA ILE A 111 -6.29 -10.76 -1.12
C ILE A 111 -5.07 -11.34 -1.86
N ALA A 112 -4.54 -12.47 -1.39
CA ALA A 112 -3.37 -13.10 -1.99
C ALA A 112 -3.63 -13.58 -3.43
N CYS A 113 -4.78 -14.20 -3.69
CA CYS A 113 -5.18 -14.62 -5.03
C CYS A 113 -5.32 -13.42 -5.97
N LYS A 114 -5.95 -12.34 -5.50
CA LYS A 114 -6.11 -11.12 -6.28
C LYS A 114 -4.77 -10.45 -6.58
N PHE A 115 -3.89 -10.34 -5.58
CA PHE A 115 -2.53 -9.81 -5.73
C PHE A 115 -1.70 -10.64 -6.72
N ASN A 116 -1.71 -11.97 -6.61
CA ASN A 116 -0.99 -12.85 -7.53
C ASN A 116 -1.55 -12.83 -8.96
N SER A 117 -2.77 -12.32 -9.16
CA SER A 117 -3.39 -12.15 -10.47
C SER A 117 -3.05 -10.82 -11.16
N LEU A 118 -2.28 -9.94 -10.50
CA LEU A 118 -1.82 -8.69 -11.08
C LEU A 118 -0.81 -8.96 -12.21
N SER A 119 -0.90 -8.17 -13.28
CA SER A 119 -0.02 -8.33 -14.45
C SER A 119 1.42 -7.88 -14.20
N ILE A 120 1.62 -7.00 -13.21
CA ILE A 120 2.92 -6.52 -12.72
C ILE A 120 2.82 -6.28 -11.20
N ASN A 121 3.94 -6.41 -10.51
CA ASN A 121 4.08 -6.12 -9.07
C ASN A 121 5.03 -4.96 -8.79
N SER A 122 5.80 -4.53 -9.80
CA SER A 122 6.63 -3.34 -9.74
C SER A 122 6.75 -2.65 -11.09
N ILE A 123 7.13 -1.38 -11.09
CA ILE A 123 7.43 -0.61 -12.31
C ILE A 123 8.55 -1.27 -13.15
N ASN A 124 9.45 -2.01 -12.50
CA ASN A 124 10.54 -2.71 -13.19
C ASN A 124 10.06 -3.92 -13.99
N ASP A 125 8.84 -4.39 -13.74
CA ASP A 125 8.25 -5.51 -14.48
C ASP A 125 7.70 -5.05 -15.83
N ILE A 126 7.59 -3.74 -16.07
CA ILE A 126 7.10 -3.17 -17.32
C ILE A 126 8.10 -3.47 -18.44
N ASN A 127 7.62 -4.10 -19.51
CA ASN A 127 8.43 -4.64 -20.60
C ASN A 127 8.86 -3.58 -21.64
N ILE A 128 9.15 -2.36 -21.19
CA ILE A 128 9.75 -1.29 -21.98
C ILE A 128 10.57 -0.38 -21.07
N ASN A 129 11.76 0.02 -21.52
CA ASN A 129 12.64 0.89 -20.74
C ASN A 129 12.64 2.35 -21.24
N ALA A 130 13.20 3.24 -20.42
CA ALA A 130 13.25 4.67 -20.72
C ALA A 130 13.97 5.01 -22.04
N ASN A 131 15.04 4.28 -22.38
CA ASN A 131 15.80 4.52 -23.61
C ASN A 131 14.97 4.17 -24.85
N GLU A 132 14.21 3.08 -24.79
CA GLU A 132 13.31 2.67 -25.88
C GLU A 132 12.22 3.70 -26.10
N ILE A 133 11.60 4.22 -25.03
CA ILE A 133 10.62 5.30 -25.12
C ILE A 133 11.25 6.55 -25.75
N CYS A 134 12.46 6.92 -25.34
CA CYS A 134 13.18 8.06 -25.91
C CYS A 134 13.46 7.89 -27.41
N MET A 135 13.89 6.69 -27.83
CA MET A 135 14.13 6.37 -29.24
C MET A 135 12.83 6.42 -30.06
N LEU A 136 11.73 5.86 -29.54
CA LEU A 136 10.43 5.87 -30.21
C LEU A 136 9.88 7.28 -30.42
N LEU A 137 10.06 8.15 -29.43
CA LEU A 137 9.57 9.53 -29.46
C LEU A 137 10.59 10.50 -30.08
N ASN A 138 11.78 10.02 -30.44
CA ASN A 138 12.92 10.83 -30.89
C ASN A 138 13.20 12.01 -29.92
N LYS A 139 13.23 11.73 -28.62
CA LYS A 139 13.45 12.71 -27.55
C LYS A 139 14.65 12.34 -26.68
N LYS A 140 15.30 13.35 -26.11
CA LYS A 140 16.24 13.14 -25.00
C LYS A 140 15.47 12.79 -23.73
N PRO A 141 16.07 12.04 -22.78
CA PRO A 141 15.44 11.75 -21.49
C PRO A 141 14.98 13.02 -20.75
N GLY A 142 13.80 12.97 -20.14
CA GLY A 142 13.22 14.11 -19.43
C GLY A 142 11.97 13.76 -18.63
N TYR A 143 11.31 14.78 -18.06
CA TYR A 143 10.17 14.63 -17.15
C TYR A 143 8.97 13.86 -17.75
N PHE A 144 8.77 13.93 -19.06
CA PHE A 144 7.69 13.23 -19.76
C PHE A 144 7.73 11.70 -19.55
N LEU A 145 8.92 11.11 -19.30
CA LEU A 145 9.04 9.68 -19.05
C LEU A 145 8.23 9.25 -17.83
N LYS A 146 8.21 10.08 -16.77
CA LYS A 146 7.42 9.79 -15.56
C LYS A 146 5.93 9.72 -15.88
N GLU A 147 5.42 10.64 -16.70
CA GLU A 147 4.01 10.63 -17.11
C GLU A 147 3.66 9.39 -17.92
N ILE A 148 4.52 9.01 -18.89
CA ILE A 148 4.31 7.83 -19.72
C ILE A 148 4.35 6.56 -18.86
N PHE A 149 5.34 6.41 -17.98
CA PHE A 149 5.43 5.27 -17.09
C PHE A 149 4.22 5.15 -16.17
N ASN A 150 3.76 6.25 -15.57
CA ASN A 150 2.56 6.24 -14.73
C ASN A 150 1.29 5.86 -15.51
N ASP A 151 1.18 6.29 -16.77
CA ASP A 151 0.05 5.96 -17.65
C ASP A 151 0.04 4.46 -18.02
N ILE A 152 1.16 3.94 -18.51
CA ILE A 152 1.26 2.51 -18.88
C ILE A 152 1.14 1.62 -17.64
N GLU A 153 1.76 2.00 -16.51
CA GLU A 153 1.67 1.28 -15.24
C GLU A 153 0.20 1.09 -14.83
N ARG A 154 -0.58 2.18 -14.78
CA ARG A 154 -2.01 2.12 -14.44
C ARG A 154 -2.77 1.21 -15.39
N LYS A 155 -2.56 1.34 -16.70
CA LYS A 155 -3.27 0.54 -17.70
C LYS A 155 -2.94 -0.94 -17.62
N ILE A 156 -1.68 -1.29 -17.35
CA ILE A 156 -1.26 -2.67 -17.19
C ILE A 156 -1.89 -3.26 -15.91
N VAL A 157 -1.85 -2.54 -14.80
CA VAL A 157 -2.43 -2.98 -13.52
C VAL A 157 -3.94 -3.19 -13.62
N TYR A 158 -4.65 -2.32 -14.35
CA TYR A 158 -6.08 -2.48 -14.64
C TYR A 158 -6.39 -3.46 -15.77
N LYS A 159 -5.38 -4.11 -16.36
CA LYS A 159 -5.52 -5.06 -17.49
C LYS A 159 -6.14 -4.43 -18.75
N GLU A 160 -6.00 -3.12 -18.91
CA GLU A 160 -6.37 -2.37 -20.10
C GLU A 160 -5.29 -2.40 -21.19
N LEU A 161 -4.04 -2.72 -20.80
CA LEU A 161 -2.89 -2.77 -21.68
C LEU A 161 -2.04 -4.00 -21.33
N GLU A 162 -1.73 -4.81 -22.34
CA GLU A 162 -0.86 -5.97 -22.16
C GLU A 162 0.59 -5.53 -21.94
N ASN A 163 1.28 -6.19 -21.01
CA ASN A 163 2.70 -5.95 -20.73
C ASN A 163 3.62 -6.64 -21.76
N ASP A 164 3.29 -6.49 -23.04
CA ASP A 164 4.09 -6.95 -24.16
C ASP A 164 4.82 -5.78 -24.82
N LYS A 165 6.09 -5.98 -25.16
CA LYS A 165 6.95 -4.92 -25.66
C LYS A 165 6.42 -4.26 -26.93
N GLU A 166 5.93 -5.04 -27.89
CA GLU A 166 5.45 -4.50 -29.16
C GLU A 166 4.08 -3.80 -28.99
N VAL A 167 3.23 -4.35 -28.12
CA VAL A 167 1.96 -3.70 -27.73
C VAL A 167 2.21 -2.34 -27.06
N LEU A 168 3.16 -2.28 -26.11
CA LEU A 168 3.53 -1.05 -25.41
C LEU A 168 4.10 0.00 -26.36
N LYS A 169 5.01 -0.39 -27.27
CA LYS A 169 5.55 0.51 -28.29
C LYS A 169 4.45 1.12 -29.15
N LYS A 170 3.55 0.27 -29.66
CA LYS A 170 2.43 0.72 -30.50
C LYS A 170 1.53 1.70 -29.75
N TYR A 171 1.15 1.37 -28.52
CA TYR A 171 0.35 2.25 -27.68
C TYR A 171 1.00 3.62 -27.45
N ILE A 172 2.31 3.63 -27.15
CA ILE A 172 3.05 4.87 -26.91
C ILE A 172 3.12 5.71 -28.18
N SER A 173 3.41 5.10 -29.34
CA SER A 173 3.40 5.79 -30.63
C SER A 173 2.02 6.39 -30.94
N ASP A 174 0.96 5.61 -30.81
CA ASP A 174 -0.40 6.05 -31.13
C ASP A 174 -0.86 7.20 -30.21
N LYS A 175 -0.57 7.12 -28.92
CA LYS A 175 -1.03 8.12 -27.95
C LYS A 175 -0.18 9.38 -27.91
N TYR A 176 1.14 9.26 -28.02
CA TYR A 176 2.07 10.37 -27.73
C TYR A 176 2.71 10.99 -28.99
N ILE A 177 2.67 10.31 -30.14
CA ILE A 177 3.14 10.86 -31.43
C ILE A 177 1.97 11.45 -32.21
N ASN A 178 0.83 10.75 -32.29
CA ASN A 178 -0.28 11.16 -33.16
C ASN A 178 -1.27 12.13 -32.50
N ASN A 179 -1.17 12.36 -31.18
CA ASN A 179 -2.08 13.25 -30.46
C ASN A 179 -1.53 14.68 -30.34
N LYS A 180 -1.98 15.56 -31.25
CA LYS A 180 -1.58 16.98 -31.33
C LYS A 180 -1.71 17.76 -30.01
N LYS A 181 -2.61 17.34 -29.11
CA LYS A 181 -2.89 18.03 -27.83
C LYS A 181 -1.79 17.82 -26.79
N TRP A 182 -1.11 16.66 -26.81
CA TRP A 182 0.01 16.40 -25.90
C TRP A 182 1.29 17.12 -26.37
N ILE A 183 1.45 17.26 -27.69
CA ILE A 183 2.55 18.01 -28.30
C ILE A 183 2.48 19.50 -27.92
N SER A 184 1.29 20.10 -27.78
CA SER A 184 1.17 21.53 -27.45
C SER A 184 1.28 21.89 -25.96
N LEU A 185 1.23 20.91 -25.06
CA LEU A 185 1.21 21.12 -23.59
C LEU A 185 2.54 20.78 -22.92
N ASN A 186 3.34 19.91 -23.56
CA ASN A 186 4.64 19.44 -23.06
C ASN A 186 5.81 19.85 -23.97
N PHE A 187 5.55 20.79 -24.89
CA PHE A 187 6.51 21.53 -25.72
C PHE A 187 6.00 22.96 -25.90
#